data_AF-A0AB38SAC4-F1
#
_entry.id   AF-A0AB38SAC4-F1
#
_cell.length_a   1.000
_cell.length_b   1.000
_cell.length_c   1.000
_cell.angle_alpha   90.00
_cell.angle_beta   90.00
_cell.angle_gamma   90.00
#
_symmetry.space_group_name_H-M   'P 1'
#
loop_
_entity.id
_entity.type
_entity.pdbx_description
1 polymer ?
#
loop_
_entity_poly.entity_id
_entity_poly.type
_entity_poly.pdbx_seq_one_letter_code
_entity_poly.pdbx_strand_id
1 'polypeptide(L)'
;MMKMPVKQSSKRPLEDIENLNKAFCKALRALDLVDRNDPIAEMVARKIIAIGATGVRDPAMISEIAIRQFKTWGVPPVDTVVLR
;
A
#
# COMPACT_ATOMS: atom_id res chain seq x y z
N MET A 1 23.53 -28.61 -22.09
CA MET A 1 22.79 -27.34 -22.13
C MET A 1 22.35 -26.99 -20.71
N MET A 2 22.99 -26.02 -20.06
CA MET A 2 22.65 -25.63 -18.68
C MET A 2 21.28 -24.96 -18.65
N LYS A 3 20.28 -25.59 -18.02
CA LYS A 3 18.97 -24.96 -17.80
C LYS A 3 19.12 -23.97 -16.66
N MET A 4 19.20 -22.69 -17.01
CA MET A 4 19.07 -21.59 -16.06
C MET A 4 17.66 -21.67 -15.45
N PRO A 5 17.52 -21.71 -14.11
CA PRO A 5 16.21 -21.51 -13.51
C PRO A 5 15.84 -20.04 -13.71
N VAL A 6 14.84 -19.78 -14.55
CA VAL A 6 14.10 -18.51 -14.51
C VAL A 6 13.57 -18.41 -13.08
N LYS A 7 14.15 -17.50 -12.29
CA LYS A 7 13.58 -17.12 -11.00
C LYS A 7 12.15 -16.70 -11.31
N GLN A 8 11.18 -17.43 -10.77
CA GLN A 8 9.78 -17.01 -10.79
C GLN A 8 9.74 -15.67 -10.06
N SER A 9 9.80 -14.58 -10.82
CA SER A 9 9.41 -13.26 -10.32
C SER A 9 7.95 -13.42 -9.98
N SER A 10 7.65 -13.51 -8.69
CA SER A 10 6.36 -13.89 -8.12
C SER A 10 5.23 -13.21 -8.88
N LYS A 11 4.58 -13.94 -9.79
CA LYS A 11 3.42 -13.46 -10.53
C LYS A 11 2.32 -13.26 -9.49
N ARG A 12 2.19 -12.05 -8.96
CA ARG A 12 0.92 -11.64 -8.37
C ARG A 12 -0.12 -11.81 -9.49
N PRO A 13 -1.25 -12.47 -9.23
CA PRO A 13 -2.39 -12.50 -10.14
C PRO A 13 -2.63 -11.10 -10.72
N LEU A 14 -2.98 -11.00 -12.01
CA LEU A 14 -3.25 -9.70 -12.65
C LEU A 14 -4.34 -8.92 -11.89
N GLU A 15 -5.32 -9.65 -11.35
CA GLU A 15 -6.38 -9.13 -10.48
C GLU A 15 -5.83 -8.47 -9.21
N ASP A 16 -4.76 -9.03 -8.61
CA ASP A 16 -4.11 -8.43 -7.44
C ASP A 16 -3.39 -7.13 -7.83
N ILE A 17 -2.78 -7.06 -9.01
CA ILE A 17 -2.13 -5.83 -9.51
C ILE A 17 -3.18 -4.73 -9.77
N GLU A 18 -4.30 -5.06 -10.40
CA GLU A 18 -5.39 -4.12 -10.63
C GLU A 18 -6.03 -3.62 -9.33
N ASN A 19 -6.24 -4.52 -8.36
CA ASN A 19 -6.77 -4.15 -7.04
C ASN A 19 -5.82 -3.20 -6.32
N LEU A 20 -4.51 -3.46 -6.36
CA LEU A 20 -3.51 -2.56 -5.78
C LEU A 20 -3.49 -1.20 -6.49
N ASN A 21 -3.61 -1.18 -7.81
CA ASN A 21 -3.66 0.08 -8.57
C ASN A 21 -4.93 0.90 -8.25
N LYS A 22 -6.08 0.23 -8.11
CA LYS A 22 -7.34 0.86 -7.67
C LYS A 22 -7.22 1.42 -6.26
N ALA A 23 -6.62 0.65 -5.34
CA ALA A 23 -6.36 1.10 -3.98
C ALA A 23 -5.43 2.33 -3.95
N PHE A 24 -4.40 2.33 -4.78
CA PHE A 24 -3.45 3.43 -4.90
C PHE A 24 -4.09 4.71 -5.41
N CYS A 25 -4.85 4.62 -6.50
CA CYS A 25 -5.58 5.78 -7.03
C CYS A 25 -6.59 6.34 -6.01
N LYS A 26 -7.27 5.48 -5.25
CA LYS A 26 -8.19 5.90 -4.17
C LYS A 26 -7.44 6.62 -3.04
N ALA A 27 -6.30 6.07 -2.61
CA ALA A 27 -5.49 6.65 -1.55
C ALA A 27 -4.93 8.03 -1.93
N LEU A 28 -4.40 8.19 -3.15
CA LEU A 28 -3.90 9.48 -3.62
C LEU A 28 -5.00 10.55 -3.66
N ARG A 29 -6.18 10.23 -4.21
CA ARG A 29 -7.33 11.15 -4.23
C ARG A 29 -7.78 11.54 -2.83
N ALA A 30 -7.77 10.60 -1.88
CA ALA A 30 -8.18 10.86 -0.50
C ALA A 30 -7.15 11.69 0.29
N LEU A 31 -5.89 11.69 -0.15
CA LEU A 31 -4.79 12.46 0.44
C LEU A 31 -4.52 13.77 -0.32
N ASP A 32 -5.34 14.09 -1.33
CA ASP A 32 -5.17 15.23 -2.25
C ASP A 32 -3.79 15.29 -2.94
N LEU A 33 -3.19 14.11 -3.15
CA LEU A 33 -1.90 13.97 -3.83
C LEU A 33 -2.12 13.92 -5.33
N VAL A 34 -2.03 15.09 -5.96
CA VAL A 34 -2.18 15.26 -7.42
C VAL A 34 -0.90 14.86 -8.16
N ASP A 35 0.27 15.15 -7.59
CA ASP A 35 1.56 14.78 -8.18
C ASP A 35 1.94 13.33 -7.83
N ARG A 36 2.13 12.52 -8.86
CA ARG A 36 2.53 11.11 -8.72
C ARG A 36 4.04 10.92 -8.55
N ASN A 37 4.83 11.95 -8.85
CA ASN A 37 6.25 12.00 -8.56
C ASN A 37 6.53 12.57 -7.16
N ASP A 38 5.49 12.91 -6.40
CA ASP A 38 5.65 13.29 -5.01
C ASP A 38 6.25 12.11 -4.23
N PRO A 39 7.35 12.32 -3.46
CA PRO A 39 7.92 11.29 -2.60
C PRO A 39 6.88 10.65 -1.65
N ILE A 40 5.84 11.40 -1.29
CA ILE A 40 4.71 10.93 -0.51
C ILE A 40 3.89 9.90 -1.30
N ALA A 41 3.63 10.14 -2.58
CA ALA A 41 2.93 9.17 -3.44
C ALA A 41 3.71 7.85 -3.53
N GLU A 42 5.04 7.91 -3.62
CA GLU A 42 5.90 6.72 -3.59
C GLU A 42 5.81 5.97 -2.24
N MET A 43 5.75 6.69 -1.12
CA MET A 43 5.54 6.09 0.20
C MET A 43 4.18 5.38 0.31
N VAL A 44 3.11 6.01 -0.20
CA VAL A 44 1.76 5.42 -0.24
C VAL A 44 1.76 4.15 -1.10
N ALA A 45 2.42 4.16 -2.26
CA ALA A 45 2.53 3.00 -3.14
C ALA A 45 3.19 1.81 -2.44
N ARG A 46 4.33 2.04 -1.76
CA ARG A 46 5.02 1.00 -0.97
C ARG A 46 4.11 0.42 0.11
N LYS A 47 3.36 1.28 0.80
CA LYS A 47 2.46 0.84 1.88
C LYS A 47 1.35 -0.06 1.35
N ILE A 48 0.74 0.31 0.23
CA ILE A 48 -0.31 -0.47 -0.43
C ILE A 48 0.20 -1.84 -0.88
N ILE A 49 1.41 -1.89 -1.45
CA ILE A 49 2.07 -3.15 -1.83
C ILE A 49 2.30 -4.06 -0.61
N ALA A 50 2.69 -3.47 0.53
CA ALA A 50 2.90 -4.20 1.77
C ALA A 50 1.58 -4.71 2.36
N ILE A 51 0.52 -3.89 2.38
CA ILE A 51 -0.82 -4.30 2.85
C ILE A 51 -1.37 -5.43 1.97
N GLY A 52 -1.26 -5.33 0.65
CA GLY A 52 -1.66 -6.41 -0.25
C GLY A 52 -0.86 -7.70 -0.06
N ALA A 53 0.41 -7.60 0.35
CA ALA A 53 1.23 -8.77 0.69
C ALA A 53 0.77 -9.50 1.95
N THR A 54 -0.04 -8.86 2.82
CA THR A 54 -0.62 -9.50 4.01
C THR A 54 -1.82 -10.40 3.71
N GLY A 55 -2.30 -10.42 2.45
CA GLY A 55 -3.45 -11.21 2.02
C GLY A 55 -4.76 -10.42 1.91
N VAL A 56 -4.76 -9.12 2.24
CA VAL A 56 -5.91 -8.25 1.96
C VAL A 56 -5.99 -8.03 0.45
N ARG A 57 -7.13 -8.40 -0.15
CA ARG A 57 -7.38 -8.29 -1.60
C ARG A 57 -8.37 -7.20 -1.99
N ASP A 58 -9.18 -6.74 -1.04
CA ASP A 58 -10.17 -5.71 -1.33
C ASP A 58 -9.50 -4.34 -1.50
N PRO A 59 -9.67 -3.69 -2.67
CA PRO A 59 -9.00 -2.42 -2.95
C PRO A 59 -9.48 -1.27 -2.05
N ALA A 60 -10.71 -1.31 -1.55
CA ALA A 60 -11.20 -0.28 -0.63
C ALA A 60 -10.56 -0.43 0.74
N MET A 61 -10.50 -1.66 1.29
CA MET A 61 -9.82 -1.95 2.56
C MET A 61 -8.33 -1.60 2.49
N ILE A 62 -7.64 -2.00 1.41
CA ILE A 62 -6.22 -1.66 1.24
C ILE A 62 -6.01 -0.14 1.24
N SER A 63 -6.86 0.61 0.53
CA SER A 63 -6.77 2.07 0.49
C SER A 63 -7.05 2.70 1.85
N GLU A 64 -8.07 2.22 2.57
CA GLU A 64 -8.43 2.74 3.89
C GLU A 64 -7.30 2.51 4.89
N ILE A 65 -6.73 1.30 4.94
CA ILE A 65 -5.61 0.97 5.81
C ILE A 65 -4.40 1.86 5.48
N ALA A 66 -4.10 2.05 4.19
CA ALA A 66 -2.99 2.90 3.76
C ALA A 66 -3.19 4.36 4.19
N ILE A 67 -4.39 4.92 3.99
CA ILE A 67 -4.73 6.29 4.40
C ILE A 67 -4.66 6.43 5.92
N ARG A 68 -5.23 5.48 6.68
CA ARG A 68 -5.19 5.50 8.15
C ARG A 68 -3.74 5.48 8.65
N GLN A 69 -2.94 4.55 8.15
CA GLN A 69 -1.53 4.43 8.54
C GLN A 69 -0.70 5.65 8.15
N PHE A 70 -1.03 6.28 7.02
CA PHE A 70 -0.38 7.52 6.58
C PHE A 70 -0.78 8.71 7.47
N LYS A 71 -2.06 8.83 7.84
CA LYS A 71 -2.53 9.90 8.75
C LYS A 71 -2.00 9.76 10.18
N THR A 72 -1.76 8.53 10.64
CA THR A 72 -1.12 8.27 11.94
C THR A 72 0.40 8.47 11.90
N TRP A 73 0.99 8.72 10.72
CA TRP A 73 2.41 8.98 10.60
C TRP A 73 2.73 10.35 11.18
N GLY A 74 3.27 10.39 12.40
CA GLY A 74 3.55 11.62 13.16
C GLY A 74 2.57 11.89 14.31
N VAL A 75 1.54 11.06 14.48
CA VAL A 75 0.67 11.09 15.66
C VAL A 75 0.91 9.80 16.44
N PRO A 76 1.39 9.85 17.70
CA PRO A 76 1.54 8.63 18.49
C PRO A 76 0.18 7.91 18.57
N PRO A 77 0.15 6.57 18.49
CA PRO A 77 -1.10 5.83 18.64
C PRO A 77 -1.77 6.28 19.95
N VAL A 78 -3.07 6.56 19.89
CA VAL A 78 -3.84 7.13 21.02
C VAL A 78 -3.80 6.21 22.25
N ASP A 79 -3.43 4.95 22.03
CA ASP A 79 -3.19 3.91 23.04
C ASP A 79 -1.89 4.13 23.83
N THR A 80 -1.04 5.07 23.43
CA THR A 80 0.19 5.45 24.15
C THR A 80 -0.07 6.40 25.31
N VAL A 81 -1.26 7.01 25.39
CA VAL A 81 -1.69 7.74 26.59
C VAL A 81 -2.29 6.74 27.58
N VAL A 82 -1.48 5.77 27.99
CA VAL A 82 -1.73 5.08 29.26
C VAL A 82 -1.41 6.10 30.35
N LEU A 83 -2.46 6.65 30.95
CA LEU A 83 -2.46 7.36 32.23
C LEU A 83 -1.34 6.85 33.15
N ARG A 84 -0.19 7.55 33.23
CA ARG A 84 0.72 7.66 34.39
C ARG A 84 1.57 8.91 34.26
#